data_AF-G1ML36-F1
#
_entry.id   AF-G1ML36-F1
#
_cell.length_a   1.000
_cell.length_b   1.000
_cell.length_c   1.000
_cell.angle_alpha   90.00
_cell.angle_beta   90.00
_cell.angle_gamma   90.00
#
_symmetry.space_group_name_H-M   'P 1'
#
loop_
_entity.id
_entity.type
_entity.pdbx_description
1 polymer ?
#
loop_
_entity_poly.entity_id
_entity_poly.type
_entity_poly.pdbx_seq_one_letter_code
_entity_poly.pdbx_strand_id
1 'polypeptide(L)'
;MDPRHNPSTYPQVCPALVRTISGSSSIATMKKVIQQLQLEARLHWVKVSQVATDLKQFCLQNAQHDPLLTGVSSSKNPFRPHKVCHFL
;
A
#
# COMPACT_ATOMS: atom_id res chain seq x y z
N MET A 1 -43.05 42.63 10.38
CA MET A 1 -42.66 43.03 9.01
C MET A 1 -41.43 43.91 9.15
N ASP A 2 -40.23 43.31 9.10
CA ASP A 2 -38.95 44.02 9.24
C ASP A 2 -38.24 44.03 7.87
N PRO A 3 -37.94 45.19 7.28
CA PRO A 3 -37.37 45.29 5.94
C PRO A 3 -35.86 45.48 6.03
N ARG A 4 -35.04 44.44 5.81
CA ARG A 4 -33.61 44.59 5.47
C ARG A 4 -32.88 43.29 5.03
N HIS A 5 -33.51 42.42 4.25
CA HIS A 5 -32.76 41.37 3.57
C HIS A 5 -32.07 41.94 2.31
N ASN A 6 -30.81 42.37 2.46
CA ASN A 6 -29.94 42.69 1.33
C ASN A 6 -29.39 41.38 0.74
N PRO A 7 -29.64 41.04 -0.53
CA PRO A 7 -29.20 39.77 -1.12
C PRO A 7 -27.72 39.77 -1.56
N SER A 8 -26.95 40.81 -1.25
CA SER A 8 -25.59 40.98 -1.77
C SER A 8 -24.48 40.23 -1.01
N THR A 9 -24.80 39.37 -0.04
CA THR A 9 -23.81 38.60 0.72
C THR A 9 -23.75 37.13 0.27
N TYR A 10 -23.54 36.91 -1.02
CA TYR A 10 -22.94 35.66 -1.49
C TYR A 10 -21.44 35.90 -1.66
N PRO A 11 -20.56 35.03 -1.14
CA PRO A 11 -19.14 35.15 -1.43
C PRO A 11 -18.96 35.05 -2.95
N GLN A 12 -18.55 36.16 -3.57
CA GLN A 12 -18.08 36.21 -4.95
C GLN A 12 -16.86 35.28 -5.04
N VAL A 13 -17.12 34.04 -5.45
CA VAL A 13 -16.06 33.11 -5.83
C VAL A 13 -15.38 33.72 -7.05
N CYS A 14 -14.11 34.14 -6.89
CA CYS A 14 -13.33 34.76 -7.95
C CYS A 14 -13.45 33.96 -9.27
N PRO A 15 -13.87 34.56 -10.40
CA PRO A 15 -13.99 33.86 -11.69
C PRO A 15 -12.67 33.24 -12.19
N ALA A 16 -11.53 33.72 -11.67
CA ALA A 16 -10.21 33.17 -11.93
C ALA A 16 -10.03 31.74 -11.40
N LEU A 17 -10.71 31.36 -10.31
CA LEU A 17 -10.62 30.00 -9.76
C LEU A 17 -11.35 28.98 -10.65
N VAL A 18 -12.40 29.41 -11.35
CA VAL A 18 -13.16 28.57 -12.30
C VAL A 18 -12.37 28.32 -13.60
N ARG A 19 -11.48 29.24 -13.97
CA ARG A 19 -10.79 29.22 -15.28
C ARG A 19 -9.60 28.25 -15.36
N THR A 20 -9.14 27.68 -14.25
CA THR A 20 -8.00 26.73 -14.26
C THR A 20 -8.41 25.30 -14.62
N ILE A 21 -9.73 25.01 -14.71
CA ILE A 21 -10.28 23.66 -14.97
C ILE A 21 -10.77 23.50 -16.43
N SER A 22 -10.53 24.48 -17.31
CA SER A 22 -11.06 24.52 -18.68
C SER A 22 -10.29 23.65 -19.70
N GLY A 23 -10.12 22.36 -19.41
CA GLY A 23 -9.71 21.36 -20.39
C GLY A 23 -10.58 20.11 -20.27
N SER A 24 -11.32 19.73 -21.32
CA SER A 24 -12.15 18.52 -21.31
C SER A 24 -11.36 17.23 -20.96
N SER A 25 -10.08 17.21 -21.31
CA SER A 25 -9.12 16.15 -20.96
C SER A 25 -8.80 16.07 -19.46
N SER A 26 -8.73 17.20 -18.75
CA SER A 26 -8.45 17.20 -17.31
C SER A 26 -9.64 16.68 -16.50
N ILE A 27 -10.86 17.01 -16.91
CA ILE A 27 -12.10 16.50 -16.30
C ILE A 27 -12.23 14.98 -16.48
N ALA A 28 -11.91 14.45 -17.66
CA ALA A 28 -11.92 13.01 -17.91
C ALA A 28 -10.91 12.25 -17.03
N THR A 29 -9.70 12.80 -16.88
CA THR A 29 -8.68 12.24 -15.98
C THR A 29 -9.13 12.30 -14.52
N MET A 30 -9.71 13.40 -14.08
CA MET A 30 -10.20 13.56 -12.71
C MET A 30 -11.32 12.56 -12.38
N LYS A 31 -12.25 12.31 -13.33
CA LYS A 31 -13.28 11.28 -13.16
C LYS A 31 -12.67 9.90 -12.95
N LYS A 32 -11.63 9.53 -13.71
CA LYS A 32 -10.90 8.26 -13.52
C LYS A 32 -10.26 8.17 -12.14
N VAL A 33 -9.64 9.26 -11.66
CA VAL A 33 -9.04 9.31 -10.31
C VAL A 33 -10.12 9.13 -9.23
N ILE A 34 -11.27 9.80 -9.36
CA ILE A 34 -12.38 9.63 -8.41
C ILE A 34 -12.88 8.18 -8.39
N GLN A 35 -13.07 7.57 -9.57
CA GLN A 35 -13.47 6.17 -9.67
C GLN A 35 -12.46 5.24 -8.99
N GLN A 36 -11.16 5.49 -9.18
CA GLN A 36 -10.10 4.72 -8.53
C GLN A 36 -10.12 4.88 -7.00
N LEU A 37 -10.22 6.11 -6.50
CA LEU A 37 -10.28 6.38 -5.06
C LEU A 37 -11.52 5.75 -4.41
N GLN A 38 -12.66 5.76 -5.11
CA GLN A 38 -13.87 5.09 -4.65
C GLN A 38 -13.70 3.57 -4.56
N LEU A 39 -12.93 2.96 -5.47
CA LEU A 39 -12.61 1.53 -5.41
C LEU A 39 -11.70 1.23 -4.22
N GLU A 40 -10.64 2.01 -4.03
CA GLU A 40 -9.69 1.83 -2.92
C GLU A 40 -10.34 2.04 -1.54
N ALA A 41 -11.23 3.03 -1.43
CA ALA A 41 -11.98 3.29 -0.19
C ALA A 41 -12.94 2.14 0.18
N ARG A 42 -13.33 1.29 -0.79
CA ARG A 42 -14.19 0.13 -0.56
C ARG A 42 -13.42 -1.14 -0.16
N LEU A 43 -12.08 -1.08 -0.10
CA LEU A 43 -11.29 -2.23 0.31
C LEU A 43 -11.54 -2.58 1.79
N HIS A 44 -11.60 -3.88 2.07
CA HIS A 44 -11.69 -4.36 3.44
C HIS A 44 -10.30 -4.37 4.08
N TRP A 45 -10.14 -3.57 5.12
CA TRP A 45 -8.90 -3.49 5.89
C TRP A 45 -8.90 -4.51 7.03
N VAL A 46 -7.76 -5.18 7.22
CA VAL A 46 -7.50 -6.03 8.39
C VAL A 46 -6.70 -5.22 9.41
N LYS A 47 -6.91 -5.46 10.70
CA LYS A 47 -6.15 -4.79 11.77
C LYS A 47 -4.65 -5.12 11.62
N VAL A 48 -3.80 -4.10 11.72
CA VAL A 48 -2.34 -4.27 11.66
C VAL A 48 -1.84 -5.25 12.71
N SER A 49 -2.42 -5.23 13.92
CA SER A 49 -2.08 -6.18 14.98
C SER A 49 -2.38 -7.64 14.60
N GLN A 50 -3.45 -7.88 13.85
CA GLN A 50 -3.81 -9.21 13.36
C GLN A 50 -2.81 -9.66 12.30
N VAL A 51 -2.54 -8.81 11.29
CA VAL A 51 -1.56 -9.10 10.23
C VAL A 51 -0.18 -9.37 10.81
N ALA A 52 0.25 -8.61 11.82
CA ALA A 52 1.52 -8.83 12.50
C ALA A 52 1.57 -10.18 13.24
N THR A 53 0.46 -10.58 13.86
CA THR A 53 0.33 -11.89 14.53
C THR A 53 0.40 -13.02 13.52
N ASP A 54 -0.34 -12.91 12.41
CA ASP A 54 -0.38 -13.91 11.36
C ASP A 54 1.00 -14.08 10.70
N LEU A 55 1.68 -12.95 10.42
CA LEU A 55 3.03 -12.96 9.87
C LEU A 55 4.03 -13.63 10.83
N LYS A 56 3.98 -13.29 12.12
CA LYS A 56 4.83 -13.93 13.13
C LYS A 56 4.58 -15.43 13.18
N GLN A 57 3.32 -15.84 13.18
CA GLN A 57 2.95 -17.25 13.24
C GLN A 57 3.46 -18.03 12.03
N PHE A 58 3.31 -17.44 10.83
CA PHE A 58 3.87 -18.01 9.61
C PHE A 58 5.39 -18.21 9.72
N CYS A 59 6.12 -17.20 10.19
CA CYS A 59 7.57 -17.31 10.38
C CYS A 59 7.92 -18.42 11.38
N LEU A 60 7.23 -18.51 12.52
CA LEU A 60 7.51 -19.53 13.53
C LEU A 60 7.24 -20.95 13.04
N GLN A 61 6.16 -21.15 12.28
CA GLN A 61 5.82 -22.46 11.70
C GLN A 61 6.88 -22.92 10.68
N ASN A 62 7.44 -22.00 9.91
CA ASN A 62 8.41 -22.31 8.86
C ASN A 62 9.87 -22.27 9.33
N ALA A 63 10.15 -21.67 10.50
CA ALA A 63 11.52 -21.47 10.98
C ALA A 63 12.32 -22.78 11.07
N GLN A 64 11.70 -23.89 11.46
CA GLN A 64 12.36 -25.20 11.57
C GLN A 64 12.72 -25.81 10.21
N HIS A 65 12.08 -25.34 9.14
CA HIS A 65 12.33 -25.78 7.78
C HIS A 65 13.28 -24.86 7.02
N ASP A 66 13.68 -23.73 7.61
CA ASP A 66 14.64 -22.80 7.05
C ASP A 66 16.08 -23.24 7.38
N PRO A 67 16.86 -23.72 6.39
CA PRO A 67 18.25 -24.14 6.58
C PRO A 67 19.17 -23.03 7.09
N LEU A 68 18.82 -21.76 6.84
CA LEU A 68 19.62 -20.60 7.25
C LEU A 68 19.40 -20.26 8.72
N LEU A 69 18.22 -20.58 9.27
CA LEU A 69 17.91 -20.37 10.68
C LEU A 69 18.34 -21.56 11.55
N THR A 70 18.13 -22.78 11.05
CA THR A 70 18.43 -24.01 11.80
C THR A 70 19.84 -24.54 11.59
N GLY A 71 20.50 -24.09 10.52
CA GLY A 71 21.74 -24.69 10.04
C GLY A 71 21.49 -26.06 9.40
N VAL A 72 22.46 -26.50 8.59
CA VAL A 72 22.42 -27.82 7.96
C VAL A 72 23.73 -28.55 8.17
N SER A 73 23.65 -29.88 8.24
CA SER A 73 24.85 -30.71 8.25
C SER A 73 25.66 -30.49 6.98
N SER A 74 26.97 -30.62 7.10
CA SER A 74 27.91 -30.55 5.98
C SER A 74 27.47 -31.40 4.78
N SER A 75 26.92 -32.60 5.02
CA SER A 75 26.46 -33.53 3.97
C SER A 75 25.19 -33.09 3.24
N LYS A 76 24.33 -32.29 3.88
CA LYS A 76 23.08 -31.78 3.30
C LYS A 76 23.25 -30.42 2.63
N ASN A 77 24.39 -29.76 2.85
CA ASN A 77 24.68 -28.47 2.24
C ASN A 77 25.19 -28.65 0.79
N PRO A 78 24.44 -28.20 -0.23
CA PRO A 78 24.87 -28.30 -1.63
C PRO A 78 26.07 -27.40 -1.96
N PHE A 79 26.36 -26.39 -1.12
CA PHE A 79 27.52 -25.49 -1.26
C PHE A 79 28.75 -25.98 -0.50
N ARG A 80 28.74 -27.22 0.00
CA ARG A 80 29.88 -27.78 0.74
C ARG A 80 31.09 -27.94 -0.19
N PRO A 81 32.29 -27.47 0.20
CA PRO A 81 33.52 -27.81 -0.51
C PRO A 81 33.73 -29.33 -0.56
N HIS A 82 34.17 -29.84 -1.71
CA HIS A 82 34.57 -31.24 -1.85
C HIS A 82 35.74 -31.52 -0.91
N LYS A 83 35.65 -32.57 -0.09
CA LYS A 83 36.82 -33.06 0.65
C LYS A 83 37.75 -33.70 -0.38
N VAL A 84 38.88 -33.08 -0.65
CA VAL A 84 40.00 -33.78 -1.29
C VAL A 84 40.57 -34.76 -0.28
N CYS A 85 40.50 -36.05 -0.60
CA CYS A 85 41.15 -37.09 0.21
C CYS A 85 42.64 -37.06 -0.15
N HIS A 86 43.47 -36.49 0.73
CA HIS A 86 44.91 -36.63 0.61
C HIS A 86 45.30 -38.00 1.16
N PHE A 87 45.77 -38.89 0.30
CA PHE A 87 46.45 -40.11 0.73
C PHE A 87 47.89 -39.73 1.08
N LEU A 88 48.25 -39.83 2.36
CA LEU A 88 49.64 -39.85 2.83
C LEU A 88 50.07 -41.30 3.02
#